data_AF-A0A971GFU7-F1
#
_entry.id   AF-A0A971GFU7-F1
#
_cell.length_a   1.000
_cell.length_b   1.000
_cell.length_c   1.000
_cell.angle_alpha   90.00
_cell.angle_beta   90.00
_cell.angle_gamma   90.00
#
_symmetry.space_group_name_H-M   'P 1'
#
loop_
_entity.id
_entity.type
_entity.pdbx_description
1 polymer ?
#
loop_
_entity_poly.entity_id
_entity_poly.type
_entity_poly.pdbx_seq_one_letter_code
_entity_poly.pdbx_strand_id
1 'polypeptide(L)'
;MYKKMKKSSDENEIYNLLNTLIKNCFGISIKASTRDAINERLAGYGLAIPVLEVVEYFESKEAVPDKNPAILKKKIKDIYNKARKCQPSI
;
A
#
# COMPACT_ATOMS: atom_id res chain seq x y z
N MET A 1 9.07 -7.77 5.60
CA MET A 1 7.78 -7.80 4.87
C MET A 1 7.93 -7.78 3.34
N TYR A 2 8.67 -6.82 2.77
CA TYR A 2 8.72 -6.56 1.32
C TYR A 2 9.10 -7.77 0.44
N LYS A 3 10.05 -8.61 0.88
CA LYS A 3 10.43 -9.83 0.15
C LYS A 3 9.24 -10.77 -0.10
N LYS A 4 8.26 -10.85 0.82
CA LYS A 4 7.04 -11.66 0.66
C LYS A 4 6.12 -11.04 -0.39
N MET A 5 5.82 -9.74 -0.28
CA MET A 5 5.02 -9.01 -1.27
C MET A 5 5.59 -9.10 -2.70
N LYS A 6 6.92 -9.02 -2.85
CA LYS A 6 7.57 -9.13 -4.16
C LYS A 6 7.37 -10.50 -4.81
N LYS A 7 7.43 -11.57 -4.01
CA LYS A 7 7.36 -12.97 -4.47
C LYS A 7 5.94 -13.44 -4.75
N SER A 8 4.95 -12.91 -4.02
CA SER A 8 3.56 -13.31 -4.21
C SER A 8 3.06 -12.91 -5.61
N SER A 9 2.20 -13.77 -6.16
CA SER A 9 1.39 -13.53 -7.35
C SER A 9 -0.07 -13.25 -7.00
N ASP A 10 -0.46 -13.41 -5.74
CA ASP A 10 -1.81 -13.15 -5.24
C ASP A 10 -1.92 -11.68 -4.80
N GLU A 11 -2.71 -10.91 -5.53
CA GLU A 11 -2.95 -9.49 -5.23
C GLU A 11 -3.58 -9.28 -3.85
N ASN A 12 -4.45 -10.18 -3.39
CA ASN A 12 -5.07 -10.08 -2.07
C ASN A 12 -4.03 -10.33 -0.96
N GLU A 13 -3.15 -11.32 -1.14
CA GLU A 13 -2.05 -11.56 -0.21
C GLU A 13 -1.15 -10.32 -0.13
N ILE A 14 -0.80 -9.76 -1.29
CA ILE A 14 -0.01 -8.53 -1.40
C ILE A 14 -0.68 -7.37 -0.65
N TYR A 15 -1.98 -7.16 -0.84
CA TYR A 15 -2.73 -6.10 -0.17
C TYR A 15 -2.82 -6.29 1.34
N ASN A 16 -2.99 -7.54 1.81
CA ASN A 16 -2.97 -7.88 3.23
C ASN A 16 -1.61 -7.61 3.87
N LEU A 17 -0.52 -7.97 3.19
CA LEU A 17 0.85 -7.69 3.64
C LEU A 17 1.13 -6.18 3.70
N LEU A 18 0.67 -5.42 2.70
CA LEU A 18 0.78 -3.97 2.69
C LEU A 18 -0.03 -3.34 3.83
N ASN A 19 -1.27 -3.77 4.03
CA ASN A 19 -2.11 -3.29 5.12
C ASN A 19 -1.45 -3.54 6.49
N THR A 20 -0.85 -4.72 6.68
CA THR A 20 -0.11 -5.05 7.91
C THR A 20 1.09 -4.13 8.10
N LEU A 21 1.82 -3.82 7.02
CA LEU A 21 2.97 -2.92 7.06
C LEU A 21 2.53 -1.52 7.51
N ILE A 22 1.52 -0.94 6.85
CA ILE A 22 1.03 0.40 7.16
C ILE A 22 0.45 0.46 8.57
N LYS A 23 -0.32 -0.55 8.98
CA LYS A 23 -0.88 -0.63 10.33
C LYS A 23 0.21 -0.66 11.40
N ASN A 24 1.27 -1.43 11.20
CA ASN A 24 2.36 -1.52 12.16
C ASN A 24 3.22 -0.24 12.22
N CYS A 25 3.42 0.44 11.08
CA CYS A 25 4.28 1.62 11.03
C CYS A 25 3.57 2.91 11.41
N PHE A 26 2.28 3.02 11.10
CA PHE A 26 1.54 4.28 11.16
C PHE A 26 0.25 4.19 11.96
N GLY A 27 -0.13 3.00 12.44
CA GLY A 27 -1.32 2.82 13.29
C GLY A 27 -2.65 2.92 12.53
N ILE A 28 -2.65 2.84 11.20
CA ILE A 28 -3.87 2.93 10.38
C ILE A 28 -4.04 1.72 9.46
N SER A 29 -5.28 1.28 9.27
CA SER A 29 -5.61 0.14 8.41
C SER A 29 -6.18 0.64 7.09
N ILE A 30 -5.43 0.49 5.99
CA ILE A 30 -5.86 0.93 4.66
C ILE A 30 -7.08 0.16 4.12
N LYS A 31 -7.41 -0.99 4.75
CA LYS A 31 -8.61 -1.79 4.44
C LYS A 31 -9.85 -1.40 5.23
N ALA A 32 -9.70 -0.63 6.30
CA ALA A 32 -10.77 -0.37 7.27
C ALA A 32 -10.93 1.12 7.62
N SER A 33 -10.14 1.98 6.99
CA SER A 33 -10.17 3.42 7.19
C SER A 33 -10.65 4.10 5.91
N THR A 34 -11.31 5.24 6.07
CA THR A 34 -11.75 6.07 4.93
C THR A 34 -10.56 6.66 4.20
N ARG A 35 -10.75 7.06 2.93
CA ARG A 35 -9.70 7.73 2.13
C ARG A 35 -9.18 8.99 2.82
N ASP A 36 -10.05 9.77 3.45
CA ASP A 36 -9.66 10.98 4.19
C ASP A 36 -8.79 10.66 5.40
N ALA A 37 -9.15 9.65 6.21
CA ALA A 37 -8.34 9.23 7.35
C ALA A 37 -6.95 8.71 6.91
N ILE A 38 -6.89 7.97 5.80
CA ILE A 38 -5.63 7.52 5.19
C ILE A 38 -4.80 8.74 4.76
N ASN A 39 -5.42 9.71 4.08
CA ASN A 39 -4.74 10.91 3.63
C ASN A 39 -4.17 11.71 4.81
N GLU A 40 -5.00 12.05 5.79
CA GLU A 40 -4.60 12.81 6.98
C GLU A 40 -3.43 12.13 7.71
N ARG A 41 -3.50 10.82 7.91
CA ARG A 41 -2.47 10.08 8.64
C ARG A 41 -1.16 9.94 7.89
N LEU A 42 -1.21 9.80 6.57
CA LEU A 42 -0.05 9.45 5.74
C LEU A 42 0.55 10.63 4.97
N ALA A 43 -0.13 11.78 4.91
CA ALA A 43 0.31 12.97 4.18
C ALA A 43 1.65 13.48 4.71
N GLY A 44 1.81 13.58 6.03
CA GLY A 44 3.06 14.02 6.67
C GLY A 44 4.28 13.13 6.37
N TYR A 45 4.05 11.90 5.90
CA TYR A 45 5.10 10.96 5.52
C TYR A 45 5.29 10.86 3.99
N GLY A 46 4.56 11.67 3.21
CA GLY A 46 4.57 11.59 1.74
C GLY A 46 4.05 10.26 1.20
N LEU A 47 3.23 9.56 1.98
CA LEU A 47 2.71 8.22 1.71
C LEU A 47 1.23 8.20 1.30
N ALA A 48 0.48 9.28 1.53
CA ALA A 48 -0.95 9.36 1.24
C ALA A 48 -1.28 8.99 -0.22
N ILE A 49 -0.72 9.73 -1.17
CA ILE A 49 -0.96 9.51 -2.62
C ILE A 49 -0.68 8.05 -3.04
N PRO A 50 0.55 7.51 -2.87
CA PRO A 50 0.83 6.16 -3.38
C PRO A 50 0.02 5.07 -2.67
N VAL A 51 -0.34 5.25 -1.40
CA VAL A 51 -1.20 4.29 -0.69
C VAL A 51 -2.64 4.35 -1.20
N LEU A 52 -3.20 5.55 -1.41
CA LEU A 52 -4.55 5.72 -1.93
C LEU A 52 -4.69 5.17 -3.36
N GLU A 53 -3.67 5.31 -4.19
CA GLU A 53 -3.64 4.68 -5.51
C GLU A 53 -3.72 3.15 -5.43
N VAL A 54 -3.11 2.53 -4.41
CA VAL A 54 -3.24 1.08 -4.19
C VAL A 54 -4.63 0.74 -3.67
N VAL A 55 -5.20 1.52 -2.75
CA VAL A 55 -6.58 1.32 -2.29
C VAL A 55 -7.56 1.37 -3.47
N GLU A 56 -7.42 2.38 -4.33
CA GLU A 56 -8.22 2.53 -5.54
C GLU A 56 -8.07 1.36 -6.51
N TYR A 57 -6.86 0.81 -6.68
CA TYR A 57 -6.63 -0.40 -7.48
C TYR A 57 -7.49 -1.59 -7.02
N PHE A 58 -7.70 -1.73 -5.70
CA PHE A 58 -8.50 -2.82 -5.12
C PHE A 58 -10.00 -2.49 -5.02
N GLU A 59 -10.37 -1.22 -4.88
CA GLU A 59 -11.78 -0.77 -4.82
C GLU A 59 -12.43 -0.67 -6.20
N SER A 60 -11.63 -0.44 -7.25
CA SER A 60 -12.09 -0.39 -8.64
C SER A 60 -12.79 -1.69 -9.03
N LYS A 61 -14.11 -1.63 -9.19
CA LYS A 61 -14.95 -2.76 -9.66
C LYS A 61 -14.78 -3.03 -11.15
N GLU A 62 -14.32 -2.04 -11.90
CA GLU A 62 -14.00 -2.21 -13.31
C GLU A 62 -12.66 -2.94 -13.43
N ALA A 63 -12.60 -3.92 -14.33
CA ALA A 63 -11.33 -4.46 -14.77
C ALA A 63 -10.56 -3.30 -15.38
N VAL A 64 -9.66 -2.67 -14.61
CA VAL A 64 -8.69 -1.73 -15.17
C VAL A 64 -8.09 -2.47 -16.36
N PRO A 65 -8.25 -1.99 -17.60
CA PRO A 65 -7.86 -2.73 -18.79
C PRO A 65 -6.35 -3.08 -18.77
N ASP A 66 -5.59 -2.34 -17.95
CA ASP A 66 -4.21 -2.59 -17.55
C ASP A 66 -4.06 -2.95 -16.05
N LYS A 67 -4.78 -3.95 -15.54
CA LYS A 67 -4.39 -4.65 -14.29
C LYS A 67 -3.08 -5.39 -14.51
N ASN A 68 -2.00 -4.63 -14.67
CA ASN A 68 -0.65 -5.13 -14.82
C ASN A 68 -0.05 -5.28 -13.42
N PRO A 69 0.22 -6.52 -12.95
CA PRO A 69 0.79 -6.76 -11.62
C PRO A 69 2.13 -6.05 -11.40
N ALA A 70 2.85 -5.70 -12.48
CA ALA A 70 4.08 -4.91 -12.40
C ALA A 70 3.85 -3.49 -11.87
N ILE A 71 2.71 -2.87 -12.20
CA ILE A 71 2.35 -1.53 -11.71
C ILE A 71 2.11 -1.59 -10.20
N LEU A 72 1.33 -2.55 -9.73
CA LEU A 72 1.09 -2.78 -8.30
C LEU A 72 2.40 -3.01 -7.55
N LYS A 73 3.28 -3.89 -8.08
CA LYS A 73 4.58 -4.17 -7.47
C LYS A 73 5.50 -2.95 -7.43
N LYS A 74 5.47 -2.09 -8.44
CA LYS A 74 6.22 -0.81 -8.45
C LYS A 74 5.71 0.12 -7.36
N LYS A 75 4.39 0.34 -7.26
CA LYS A 75 3.78 1.18 -6.22
C LYS A 75 4.12 0.68 -4.81
N ILE A 76 4.06 -0.63 -4.59
CA ILE A 76 4.38 -1.23 -3.29
C ILE A 76 5.86 -1.07 -2.92
N LYS A 77 6.76 -1.19 -3.90
CA LYS A 77 8.18 -0.92 -3.68
C LYS A 77 8.41 0.53 -3.24
N ASP A 78 7.73 1.48 -3.87
CA ASP A 78 7.86 2.90 -3.54
C ASP A 78 7.31 3.19 -2.14
N ILE A 79 6.15 2.61 -1.79
CA ILE A 79 5.58 2.70 -0.43
C ILE A 79 6.54 2.11 0.60
N TYR A 80 7.07 0.91 0.37
CA TYR A 80 8.01 0.27 1.30
C TYR A 80 9.26 1.11 1.52
N ASN A 81 9.85 1.64 0.46
CA ASN A 81 11.04 2.49 0.54
C ASN A 81 10.78 3.77 1.35
N LYS A 82 9.62 4.41 1.13
CA LYS A 82 9.22 5.59 1.90
C LYS A 82 8.95 5.25 3.37
N ALA A 83 8.20 4.17 3.63
CA ALA A 83 7.92 3.72 4.98
C ALA A 83 9.20 3.39 5.75
N ARG A 84 10.18 2.72 5.13
CA ARG A 84 11.47 2.41 5.74
C ARG A 84 12.30 3.65 6.06
N LYS A 85 12.18 4.74 5.30
CA LYS A 85 12.83 6.02 5.63
C LYS A 85 12.20 6.68 6.86
N CYS A 86 10.89 6.53 7.05
CA CYS A 86 10.17 7.07 8.20
C CYS A 86 10.28 6.21 9.46
N GLN A 87 10.50 4.90 9.30
CA GLN A 87 10.64 3.90 10.35
C GLN A 87 11.82 2.97 10.00
N PRO A 88 13.05 3.28 10.43
CA PRO A 88 14.26 2.54 10.00
C PRO A 88 14.29 1.05 10.38
N SER A 89 13.43 0.64 11.32
CA SER A 89 13.33 -0.70 11.90
C SER A 89 12.52 -1.72 11.08
N ILE A 90 12.06 -1.38 9.87
CA ILE A 90 11.23 -2.25 8.97
C ILE A 90 11.84 -2.61 7.61
#